data_AF-A0A7X5WPA6-F1
#
_entry.id   AF-A0A7X5WPA6-F1
#
_cell.length_a   1.000
_cell.length_b   1.000
_cell.length_c   1.000
_cell.angle_alpha   90.00
_cell.angle_beta   90.00
_cell.angle_gamma   90.00
#
_symmetry.space_group_name_H-M   'P 1'
#
loop_
_entity.id
_entity.type
_entity.pdbx_description
1 polymer ?
#
loop_
_entity_poly.entity_id
_entity_poly.type
_entity_poly.pdbx_seq_one_letter_code
_entity_poly.pdbx_strand_id
1 'polypeptide(L)'
;VPRDRRLYKVRDSKMLTEPEREVMFERVTEWAARVSVAHASQEECDELGMSAAQKLAAQRALAGLGVEVDHVLVDGNWDFVETIPTTRIVKGDAVSLSIAAASIVAKVTRDRILRDWDARYPAYGFGANKGYPCPRHKAALAAHGPSAVHRRRWAFMDDLRWTGQPRIADDDTQLGLF
;
A
#
# COMPACT_ATOMS: atom_id res chain seq x y z
N VAL A 1 16.97 11.12 -5.60
CA VAL A 1 17.07 10.96 -7.07
C VAL A 1 18.47 11.36 -7.51
N PRO A 2 19.27 10.46 -8.11
CA PRO A 2 20.58 10.83 -8.66
C PRO A 2 20.42 11.92 -9.72
N ARG A 3 21.31 12.92 -9.73
CA ARG A 3 21.23 14.06 -10.66
C ARG A 3 21.89 13.77 -12.02
N ASP A 4 22.77 12.78 -12.07
CA ASP A 4 23.64 12.41 -13.18
C ASP A 4 23.15 11.19 -13.98
N ARG A 5 22.20 10.43 -13.44
CA ARG A 5 21.69 9.19 -14.06
C ARG A 5 20.24 9.34 -14.47
N ARG A 6 19.94 9.05 -15.73
CA ARG A 6 18.57 9.06 -16.26
C ARG A 6 17.94 7.68 -16.15
N LEU A 7 16.70 7.64 -15.67
CA LEU A 7 15.89 6.44 -15.67
C LEU A 7 14.73 6.63 -16.66
N TYR A 8 14.77 5.86 -17.76
CA TYR A 8 13.78 5.94 -18.82
C TYR A 8 12.63 4.96 -18.59
N LYS A 9 11.47 5.28 -19.19
CA LYS A 9 10.25 4.44 -19.16
C LYS A 9 9.63 4.24 -17.76
N VAL A 10 10.03 5.03 -16.78
CA VAL A 10 9.31 5.18 -15.50
C VAL A 10 8.23 6.23 -15.70
N ARG A 11 7.06 5.79 -16.14
CA ARG A 11 5.83 6.57 -16.16
C ARG A 11 4.70 5.66 -15.67
N ASP A 12 3.75 6.24 -14.94
CA ASP A 12 2.58 5.62 -14.28
C ASP A 12 2.64 4.07 -14.21
N SER A 13 2.92 3.55 -13.02
CA SER A 13 2.99 2.10 -12.76
C SER A 13 1.77 1.31 -13.23
N LYS A 14 0.61 1.97 -13.41
CA LYS A 14 -0.65 1.39 -13.90
C LYS A 14 -0.64 1.17 -15.41
N MET A 15 0.21 1.87 -16.15
CA MET A 15 0.40 1.71 -17.60
C MET A 15 1.34 0.54 -17.95
N LEU A 16 2.06 0.01 -16.97
CA LEU A 16 2.94 -1.15 -17.13
C LEU A 16 2.18 -2.45 -16.84
N THR A 17 2.51 -3.51 -17.56
CA THR A 17 2.09 -4.88 -17.21
C THR A 17 2.84 -5.37 -15.97
N GLU A 18 2.38 -6.47 -15.35
CA GLU A 18 3.06 -7.05 -14.18
C GLU A 18 4.52 -7.46 -14.47
N PRO A 19 4.83 -8.16 -15.59
CA PRO A 19 6.22 -8.46 -15.94
C PRO A 19 7.08 -7.20 -16.17
N GLU A 20 6.52 -6.17 -16.81
CA GLU A 20 7.24 -4.91 -17.03
C GLU A 20 7.52 -4.18 -15.71
N ARG A 21 6.58 -4.21 -14.75
CA ARG A 21 6.80 -3.66 -13.42
C ARG A 21 7.88 -4.40 -12.65
N GLU A 22 7.96 -5.73 -12.74
CA GLU A 22 9.02 -6.52 -12.10
C GLU A 22 10.41 -6.15 -12.66
N VAL A 23 10.54 -6.00 -13.98
CA VAL A 23 11.79 -5.52 -14.60
C VAL A 23 12.09 -4.08 -14.16
N MET A 24 11.07 -3.24 -14.05
CA MET A 24 11.26 -1.85 -13.63
C MET A 24 11.63 -1.72 -12.15
N PHE A 25 11.12 -2.60 -11.30
CA PHE A 25 11.49 -2.66 -9.89
C PHE A 25 13.01 -2.75 -9.72
N GLU A 26 13.63 -3.72 -10.39
CA GLU A 26 15.08 -3.94 -10.32
C GLU A 26 15.86 -2.71 -10.81
N ARG A 27 15.41 -2.11 -11.92
CA ARG A 27 16.03 -0.89 -12.46
C ARG A 27 15.90 0.30 -11.53
N VAL A 28 14.75 0.46 -10.89
CA VAL A 28 14.51 1.54 -9.92
C VAL A 28 15.39 1.34 -8.70
N THR A 29 15.48 0.12 -8.16
CA THR A 29 16.28 -0.16 -6.97
C THR A 29 17.78 -0.02 -7.21
N GLU A 30 18.27 -0.35 -8.41
CA GLU A 30 19.66 -0.12 -8.81
C GLU A 30 19.96 1.37 -9.06
N TRP A 31 19.01 2.08 -9.67
CA TRP A 31 19.17 3.49 -10.00
C TRP A 31 19.07 4.41 -8.77
N ALA A 32 18.15 4.13 -7.85
CA ALA A 32 17.88 5.00 -6.71
C ALA A 32 19.05 5.00 -5.72
N ALA A 33 19.36 6.18 -5.16
CA ALA A 33 20.42 6.31 -4.17
C ALA A 33 20.14 5.50 -2.89
N ARG A 34 18.89 5.48 -2.45
CA ARG A 34 18.37 4.68 -1.33
C ARG A 34 16.93 4.30 -1.64
N VAL A 35 16.54 3.11 -1.19
CA VAL A 35 15.16 2.63 -1.24
C VAL A 35 14.85 1.99 0.10
N SER A 36 13.71 2.34 0.67
CA SER A 36 13.17 1.74 1.89
C SER A 36 11.69 1.47 1.66
N VAL A 37 11.23 0.32 2.12
CA VAL A 37 9.82 -0.08 2.06
C VAL A 37 9.38 -0.49 3.44
N ALA A 38 8.25 0.04 3.87
CA ALA A 38 7.65 -0.30 5.15
C ALA A 38 6.14 -0.48 5.00
N HIS A 39 5.56 -1.15 6.00
CA HIS A 39 4.15 -1.51 6.00
C HIS A 39 3.53 -1.16 7.36
N ALA A 40 2.21 -0.98 7.33
CA ALA A 40 1.36 -1.13 8.50
C ALA A 40 0.58 -2.45 8.35
N SER A 41 0.53 -3.27 9.40
CA SER A 41 -0.17 -4.55 9.38
C SER A 41 -1.69 -4.36 9.33
N GLN A 42 -2.41 -5.46 9.08
CA GLN A 42 -3.85 -5.49 9.19
C GLN A 42 -4.34 -5.14 10.60
N GLU A 43 -3.64 -5.61 11.65
CA GLU A 43 -3.95 -5.26 13.04
C GLU A 43 -3.74 -3.77 13.29
N GLU A 44 -2.63 -3.19 12.84
CA GLU A 44 -2.36 -1.75 12.97
C GLU A 44 -3.38 -0.91 12.19
N CYS A 45 -3.78 -1.37 11.01
CA CYS A 45 -4.86 -0.72 10.25
C CYS A 45 -6.20 -0.81 10.99
N ASP A 46 -6.50 -1.93 11.63
CA ASP A 46 -7.72 -2.11 12.43
C ASP A 46 -7.66 -1.29 13.73
N GLU A 47 -6.49 -1.13 14.36
CA GLU A 47 -6.35 -0.39 15.62
C GLU A 47 -6.32 1.13 15.41
N LEU A 48 -5.57 1.60 14.42
CA LEU A 48 -5.28 3.03 14.21
C LEU A 48 -6.20 3.70 13.20
N GLY A 49 -6.91 2.91 12.39
CA GLY A 49 -7.57 3.39 11.19
C GLY A 49 -6.59 3.69 10.04
N MET A 50 -7.14 3.85 8.85
CA MET A 50 -6.33 3.90 7.62
C MET A 50 -5.42 5.13 7.52
N SER A 51 -5.83 6.27 8.08
CA SER A 51 -5.05 7.50 8.03
C SER A 51 -3.80 7.39 8.92
N ALA A 52 -3.95 7.03 10.19
CA ALA A 52 -2.80 6.85 11.07
C ALA A 52 -1.91 5.67 10.65
N ALA A 53 -2.48 4.58 10.12
CA ALA A 53 -1.69 3.47 9.59
C ALA A 53 -0.83 3.86 8.38
N GLN A 54 -1.33 4.73 7.49
CA GLN A 54 -0.54 5.27 6.38
C GLN A 54 0.60 6.16 6.86
N LYS A 55 0.35 7.01 7.86
CA LYS A 55 1.41 7.82 8.50
C LYS A 55 2.49 6.93 9.13
N LEU A 56 2.09 5.89 9.86
CA LEU A 56 3.00 4.94 10.48
C LEU A 56 3.88 4.23 9.44
N ALA A 57 3.30 3.75 8.34
CA ALA A 57 4.05 3.13 7.26
C ALA A 57 5.05 4.12 6.61
N ALA A 58 4.65 5.38 6.41
CA ALA A 58 5.52 6.41 5.86
C ALA A 58 6.68 6.77 6.80
N GLN A 59 6.42 6.93 8.09
CA GLN A 59 7.45 7.18 9.11
C GLN A 59 8.48 6.04 9.15
N ARG A 60 8.02 4.79 9.13
CA ARG A 60 8.90 3.62 9.06
C ARG A 60 9.73 3.59 7.78
N ALA A 61 9.12 3.92 6.65
CA ALA A 61 9.82 3.96 5.36
C ALA A 61 10.93 5.03 5.39
N LEU A 62 10.64 6.23 5.89
CA LEU A 62 11.61 7.31 6.04
C LEU A 62 12.75 6.94 6.99
N ALA A 63 12.43 6.39 8.17
CA ALA A 63 13.44 5.92 9.11
C ALA A 63 14.36 4.84 8.51
N GLY A 64 13.80 3.95 7.68
CA GLY A 64 14.55 2.90 6.99
C GLY A 64 15.48 3.40 5.87
N LEU A 65 15.40 4.66 5.45
CA LEU A 65 16.32 5.21 4.43
C LEU A 65 17.75 5.37 4.97
N GLY A 66 17.91 5.49 6.30
CA GLY A 66 19.22 5.66 6.95
C GLY A 66 19.95 6.94 6.56
N VAL A 67 19.22 7.96 6.10
CA VAL A 67 19.73 9.29 5.73
C VAL A 67 18.74 10.35 6.19
N GLU A 68 19.24 11.55 6.46
CA GLU A 68 18.37 12.71 6.67
C GLU A 68 17.72 13.12 5.35
N VAL A 69 16.43 13.44 5.40
CA VAL A 69 15.63 13.83 4.25
C VAL A 69 15.19 15.27 4.44
N ASP A 70 15.64 16.16 3.57
CA ASP A 70 15.33 17.60 3.65
C ASP A 70 13.90 17.91 3.18
N HIS A 71 13.38 17.12 2.24
CA HIS A 71 12.09 17.37 1.60
C HIS A 71 11.47 16.09 1.03
N VAL A 72 10.14 15.95 1.14
CA VAL A 72 9.38 14.81 0.61
C VAL A 72 8.40 15.25 -0.47
N LEU A 73 8.28 14.46 -1.54
CA LEU A 73 7.22 14.59 -2.54
C LEU A 73 6.22 13.45 -2.35
N VAL A 74 4.96 13.78 -2.14
CA VAL A 74 3.87 12.81 -1.91
C VAL A 74 2.86 12.86 -3.06
N ASP A 75 2.40 11.69 -3.50
CA ASP A 75 1.30 11.59 -4.46
C ASP A 75 -0.04 11.82 -3.77
N GLY A 76 -0.86 12.71 -4.34
CA GLY A 76 -2.19 13.03 -3.85
C GLY A 76 -2.28 14.40 -3.18
N ASN A 77 -3.38 14.62 -2.46
CA ASN A 77 -3.73 15.89 -1.81
C ASN A 77 -3.58 15.85 -0.28
N TRP A 78 -3.17 14.71 0.27
CA TRP A 78 -3.08 14.50 1.71
C TRP A 78 -1.62 14.33 2.14
N ASP A 79 -1.25 15.00 3.22
CA ASP A 79 0.08 14.92 3.81
C ASP A 79 0.05 13.89 4.95
N PHE A 80 0.72 12.76 4.72
CA PHE A 80 0.87 11.70 5.71
C PHE A 80 2.29 11.65 6.30
N VAL A 81 3.15 12.63 5.99
CA VAL A 81 4.53 12.70 6.48
C VAL A 81 4.61 13.59 7.71
N GLU A 82 4.03 14.80 7.64
CA GLU A 82 3.86 15.84 8.69
C GLU A 82 5.14 16.37 9.38
N THR A 83 6.20 15.57 9.43
CA THR A 83 7.42 15.78 10.21
C THR A 83 8.57 16.38 9.39
N ILE A 84 8.44 16.37 8.06
CA ILE A 84 9.45 16.82 7.11
C ILE A 84 8.77 17.75 6.10
N PRO A 85 9.41 18.83 5.63
CA PRO A 85 8.89 19.66 4.57
C PRO A 85 8.38 18.82 3.39
N THR A 86 7.10 18.98 3.03
CA THR A 86 6.42 18.08 2.10
C THR A 86 5.69 18.86 1.01
N THR A 87 5.85 18.43 -0.24
CA THR A 87 5.04 18.89 -1.37
C THR A 87 4.11 17.78 -1.83
N ARG A 88 2.83 18.08 -1.81
CA ARG A 88 1.76 17.21 -2.31
C ARG A 88 1.52 17.47 -3.78
N ILE A 89 1.49 16.41 -4.59
CA ILE A 89 1.32 16.49 -6.02
C ILE A 89 0.19 15.54 -6.42
N VAL A 90 -0.95 16.08 -6.84
CA VAL A 90 -2.06 15.27 -7.35
C VAL A 90 -1.64 14.62 -8.66
N LYS A 91 -1.75 13.29 -8.76
CA LYS A 91 -1.22 12.48 -9.89
C LYS A 91 0.29 12.68 -10.04
N GLY A 92 0.99 12.67 -8.90
CA GLY A 92 2.42 12.89 -8.82
C GLY A 92 3.23 11.85 -9.57
N ASP A 93 2.72 10.64 -9.71
CA ASP A 93 3.32 9.55 -10.50
C ASP A 93 3.42 9.85 -12.00
N ALA A 94 2.60 10.76 -12.52
CA ALA A 94 2.66 11.18 -13.92
C ALA A 94 3.71 12.27 -14.18
N VAL A 95 4.11 13.02 -13.15
CA VAL A 95 4.93 14.25 -13.30
C VAL A 95 6.26 14.22 -12.52
N SER A 96 6.35 13.41 -11.47
CA SER A 96 7.52 13.30 -10.61
C SER A 96 8.15 11.91 -10.72
N LEU A 97 9.42 11.89 -11.15
CA LEU A 97 10.17 10.65 -11.30
C LEU A 97 10.38 9.92 -9.96
N SER A 98 10.56 10.64 -8.85
CA SER A 98 10.70 10.02 -7.52
C SER A 98 9.40 9.36 -7.06
N ILE A 99 8.26 10.02 -7.30
CA ILE A 99 6.94 9.46 -6.97
C ILE A 99 6.66 8.23 -7.83
N ALA A 100 6.93 8.30 -9.13
CA ALA A 100 6.74 7.17 -10.05
C ALA A 100 7.65 5.97 -9.68
N ALA A 101 8.90 6.23 -9.31
CA ALA A 101 9.82 5.20 -8.84
C ALA A 101 9.32 4.55 -7.54
N ALA A 102 8.90 5.36 -6.55
CA ALA A 102 8.37 4.87 -5.28
C ALA A 102 7.08 4.05 -5.47
N SER A 103 6.18 4.46 -6.38
CA SER A 103 4.93 3.74 -6.63
C SER A 103 5.17 2.36 -7.25
N ILE A 104 6.15 2.22 -8.14
CA ILE A 104 6.57 0.92 -8.70
C ILE A 104 7.10 0.01 -7.58
N VAL A 105 8.01 0.52 -6.75
CA VAL A 105 8.58 -0.24 -5.63
C VAL A 105 7.49 -0.71 -4.68
N ALA A 106 6.59 0.19 -4.28
CA ALA A 106 5.47 -0.14 -3.39
C ALA A 106 4.53 -1.18 -4.01
N LYS A 107 4.15 -1.00 -5.28
CA LYS A 107 3.20 -1.88 -5.99
C LYS A 107 3.76 -3.30 -6.14
N VAL A 108 4.99 -3.43 -6.62
CA VAL A 108 5.62 -4.74 -6.83
C VAL A 108 5.85 -5.44 -5.49
N THR A 109 6.29 -4.72 -4.46
CA THR A 109 6.45 -5.30 -3.12
C THR A 109 5.12 -5.84 -2.58
N ARG A 110 4.04 -5.04 -2.69
CA ARG A 110 2.71 -5.46 -2.24
C ARG A 110 2.18 -6.65 -3.05
N ASP A 111 2.37 -6.64 -4.37
CA ASP A 111 1.91 -7.74 -5.23
C ASP A 111 2.67 -9.05 -4.92
N ARG A 112 3.97 -8.99 -4.63
CA ARG A 112 4.78 -10.13 -4.18
C ARG A 112 4.22 -10.73 -2.87
N ILE A 113 3.89 -9.88 -1.88
CA ILE A 113 3.26 -10.32 -0.61
C ILE A 113 1.92 -11.01 -0.87
N LEU A 114 1.09 -10.44 -1.73
CA LEU A 114 -0.25 -10.98 -2.01
C LEU A 114 -0.20 -12.31 -2.78
N ARG A 115 0.80 -12.53 -3.65
CA ARG A 115 1.03 -13.83 -4.30
C ARG A 115 1.45 -14.90 -3.28
N ASP A 116 2.30 -14.54 -2.32
CA ASP A 116 2.66 -15.42 -1.22
C ASP A 116 1.46 -15.74 -0.32
N TRP A 117 0.61 -14.75 -0.01
CA TRP A 117 -0.65 -14.99 0.71
C TRP A 117 -1.63 -15.85 -0.09
N ASP A 118 -1.64 -15.77 -1.41
CA ASP A 118 -2.46 -16.65 -2.25
C ASP A 118 -2.08 -18.12 -2.06
N ALA A 119 -0.78 -18.41 -1.95
CA ALA A 119 -0.30 -19.76 -1.67
C ALA A 119 -0.70 -20.25 -0.27
N ARG A 120 -0.67 -19.37 0.73
CA ARG A 120 -1.02 -19.70 2.13
C ARG A 120 -2.53 -19.76 2.39
N TYR A 121 -3.31 -18.96 1.66
CA TYR A 121 -4.75 -18.79 1.81
C TYR A 121 -5.47 -18.90 0.45
N PRO A 122 -5.44 -20.08 -0.20
CA PRO A 122 -5.84 -20.24 -1.61
C PRO A 122 -7.32 -19.97 -1.89
N ALA A 123 -8.18 -20.08 -0.88
CA ALA A 123 -9.62 -19.81 -1.02
C ALA A 123 -9.91 -18.36 -1.44
N TYR A 124 -9.09 -17.39 -1.00
CA TYR A 124 -9.41 -15.97 -1.13
C TYR A 124 -8.96 -15.33 -2.45
N GLY A 125 -8.02 -15.93 -3.18
CA GLY A 125 -7.58 -15.42 -4.49
C GLY A 125 -6.76 -14.12 -4.43
N PHE A 126 -6.02 -13.89 -3.34
CA PHE A 126 -5.20 -12.69 -3.11
C PHE A 126 -4.26 -12.36 -4.26
N GLY A 127 -3.71 -13.38 -4.92
CA GLY A 127 -2.79 -13.21 -6.04
C GLY A 127 -3.42 -12.45 -7.21
N ALA A 128 -4.72 -12.67 -7.45
CA ALA A 128 -5.47 -12.04 -8.53
C ALA A 128 -6.18 -10.76 -8.08
N ASN A 129 -6.92 -10.80 -6.98
CA ASN A 129 -7.77 -9.69 -6.55
C ASN A 129 -7.06 -8.67 -5.67
N LYS A 130 -5.82 -8.94 -5.24
CA LYS A 130 -5.00 -8.07 -4.39
C LYS A 130 -5.64 -7.67 -3.06
N GLY A 131 -6.59 -8.46 -2.57
CA GLY A 131 -7.38 -8.19 -1.37
C GLY A 131 -8.61 -7.31 -1.59
N TYR A 132 -8.91 -6.92 -2.83
CA TYR A 132 -10.13 -6.18 -3.14
C TYR A 132 -11.36 -7.10 -3.08
N PRO A 133 -12.52 -6.59 -2.64
CA PRO A 133 -13.71 -7.39 -2.39
C PRO A 133 -14.44 -7.78 -3.69
N CYS A 134 -13.78 -8.55 -4.56
CA CYS A 134 -14.37 -9.11 -5.77
C CYS A 134 -15.35 -10.24 -5.43
N PRO A 135 -16.24 -10.66 -6.35
CA PRO A 135 -17.21 -11.72 -6.08
C PRO A 135 -16.61 -13.00 -5.52
N ARG A 136 -15.46 -13.45 -6.05
CA ARG A 136 -14.72 -14.61 -5.55
C ARG A 136 -14.23 -14.41 -4.11
N HIS A 137 -13.68 -13.23 -3.78
CA HIS A 137 -13.19 -12.93 -2.44
C HIS A 137 -14.35 -12.92 -1.44
N LYS A 138 -15.45 -12.23 -1.77
CA LYS A 138 -16.65 -12.18 -0.94
C LYS A 138 -17.24 -13.58 -0.69
N ALA A 139 -17.29 -14.42 -1.73
CA ALA A 139 -17.73 -15.81 -1.60
C ALA A 139 -16.83 -16.62 -0.65
N ALA A 140 -15.50 -16.45 -0.77
CA ALA A 140 -14.54 -17.11 0.12
C ALA A 140 -14.69 -16.65 1.58
N LEU A 141 -14.88 -15.35 1.80
CA LEU A 141 -15.15 -14.80 3.13
C LEU A 141 -16.46 -15.33 3.72
N ALA A 142 -17.51 -15.47 2.90
CA ALA A 142 -18.78 -16.03 3.33
C ALA A 142 -18.68 -17.53 3.68
N ALA A 143 -17.85 -18.28 2.96
CA ALA A 143 -17.68 -19.72 3.16
C ALA A 143 -16.69 -20.08 4.28
N HIS A 144 -15.62 -19.31 4.45
CA HIS A 144 -14.48 -19.65 5.32
C HIS A 144 -14.25 -18.66 6.46
N GLY A 145 -14.95 -17.53 6.49
CA GLY A 145 -14.65 -16.41 7.40
C GLY A 145 -13.41 -15.62 6.98
N PRO A 146 -12.97 -14.62 7.77
CA PRO A 146 -11.71 -13.92 7.54
C PRO A 146 -10.49 -14.78 7.92
N SER A 147 -9.44 -14.73 7.10
CA SER A 147 -8.11 -15.26 7.46
C SER A 147 -7.32 -14.28 8.36
N ALA A 148 -6.14 -14.72 8.82
CA ALA A 148 -5.27 -13.90 9.69
C ALA A 148 -4.76 -12.60 9.04
N VAL A 149 -4.79 -12.48 7.71
CA VAL A 149 -4.30 -11.28 6.99
C VAL A 149 -5.42 -10.30 6.60
N HIS A 150 -6.67 -10.58 6.98
CA HIS A 150 -7.80 -9.68 6.72
C HIS A 150 -7.88 -8.58 7.78
N ARG A 151 -8.15 -7.37 7.31
CA ARG A 151 -8.61 -6.25 8.14
C ARG A 151 -10.07 -6.48 8.51
N ARG A 152 -10.39 -6.39 9.79
CA ARG A 152 -11.69 -6.77 10.36
C ARG A 152 -12.60 -5.58 10.60
N ARG A 153 -12.09 -4.34 10.56
CA ARG A 153 -12.88 -3.11 10.71
C ARG A 153 -13.43 -2.54 9.39
N TRP A 154 -13.14 -3.15 8.25
CA TRP A 154 -13.54 -2.60 6.96
C TRP A 154 -14.99 -2.95 6.58
N ALA A 155 -15.69 -1.99 5.96
CA ALA A 155 -17.14 -2.00 5.71
C ALA A 155 -17.70 -3.22 4.94
N PHE A 156 -16.90 -4.00 4.21
CA PHE A 156 -17.42 -5.20 3.53
C PHE A 156 -17.52 -6.42 4.46
N MET A 157 -17.02 -6.33 5.70
CA MET A 157 -17.14 -7.37 6.71
C MET A 157 -18.53 -7.39 7.37
N ASP A 158 -19.29 -6.30 7.25
CA ASP A 158 -20.59 -6.13 7.94
C ASP A 158 -21.67 -7.10 7.42
N ASP A 159 -21.58 -7.50 6.15
CA ASP A 159 -22.54 -8.42 5.51
C ASP A 159 -22.14 -9.91 5.65
N LEU A 160 -21.02 -10.22 6.31
CA LEU A 160 -20.57 -11.59 6.46
C LEU A 160 -21.38 -12.31 7.54
N ARG A 161 -22.01 -13.43 7.17
CA ARG A 161 -22.86 -14.26 8.04
C ARG A 161 -22.13 -14.96 9.19
N TRP A 162 -20.82 -14.74 9.34
CA TRP A 162 -19.99 -15.46 10.30
C TRP A 162 -19.96 -14.72 11.65
N THR A 163 -20.45 -15.40 12.69
CA THR A 163 -20.68 -14.86 14.06
C THR A 163 -19.54 -15.15 15.04
N GLY A 164 -18.42 -15.72 14.59
CA GLY A 164 -17.37 -16.24 15.47
C GLY A 164 -16.44 -15.20 16.08
N GLN A 165 -16.37 -13.99 15.52
CA GLN A 165 -15.71 -12.85 16.17
C GLN A 165 -16.50 -11.56 15.88
N PRO A 166 -16.91 -10.82 16.92
CA PRO A 166 -17.60 -9.55 16.71
C PRO A 166 -16.65 -8.51 16.10
N ARG A 167 -17.22 -7.61 15.29
CA ARG A 167 -16.54 -6.40 14.84
C ARG A 167 -16.04 -5.63 16.07
N ILE A 168 -14.78 -5.23 16.09
CA ILE A 168 -14.31 -4.24 17.06
C ILE A 168 -14.93 -2.92 16.61
N ALA A 169 -15.88 -2.40 17.39
CA ALA A 169 -16.55 -1.15 17.06
C ALA A 169 -15.55 0.01 17.05
N ASP A 170 -15.69 0.91 16.07
CA ASP A 170 -15.03 2.21 16.11
C ASP A 170 -15.70 3.01 17.21
N ASP A 171 -14.95 3.29 18.26
CA ASP A 171 -15.29 4.34 19.21
C ASP A 171 -14.76 5.65 18.60
N ASP A 172 -15.19 6.02 17.39
CA ASP A 172 -14.81 7.34 16.88
C ASP A 172 -15.70 7.99 15.82
N THR A 173 -16.01 9.24 16.16
CA THR A 173 -16.73 10.33 15.52
C THR A 173 -16.21 10.82 14.15
N GLN A 174 -15.48 10.00 13.38
CA GLN A 174 -14.75 10.44 12.18
C GLN A 174 -15.32 9.98 10.81
N LEU A 175 -16.60 9.63 10.73
CA LEU A 175 -17.27 9.36 9.44
C LEU A 175 -17.64 10.61 8.63
N GLY A 176 -17.15 11.79 9.02
CA GLY A 176 -17.57 13.08 8.46
C GLY A 176 -16.68 13.72 7.38
N LEU A 177 -15.80 12.98 6.70
CA LEU A 177 -14.96 13.55 5.64
C LEU A 177 -14.78 12.58 4.45
N PHE A 178 -15.86 12.42 3.69
CA PHE A 178 -15.83 12.13 2.25
C PHE A 178 -16.51 13.27 1.51
#